data_AF-C0P7G9-F1
#
_entry.id   AF-C0P7G9-F1
#
_cell.length_a   1.000
_cell.length_b   1.000
_cell.length_c   1.000
_cell.angle_alpha   90.00
_cell.angle_beta   90.00
_cell.angle_gamma   90.00
#
_symmetry.space_group_name_H-M   'P 1'
#
loop_
_entity.id
_entity.type
_entity.pdbx_description
1 polymer ?
#
loop_
_entity_poly.entity_id
_entity_poly.type
_entity_poly.pdbx_seq_one_letter_code
_entity_poly.pdbx_strand_id
1 'polypeptide(L)'
;MDPRTSISVSSALRYWGCTTQAGGQICGAFGYTEDPSEMHREVAQKFVPLSLSFLPFLPNDSSVDWSRALSSLSQNTKEQLRNASTWVYPSVSFDSVQKSVTLFMPGFDKSEIKLYQYRGGSELLIEAGDQRRVIKLPLTMQGKVQGAKFVDRNLVVSIR
;
A
#
# COMPACT_ATOMS: atom_id res chain seq x y z
N MET A 1 5.09 -3.42 -12.79
CA MET A 1 4.33 -2.37 -13.50
C MET A 1 5.26 -1.65 -14.49
N ASP A 2 4.73 -0.99 -15.52
CA ASP A 2 5.57 -0.16 -16.41
C ASP A 2 5.64 1.27 -15.82
N PRO A 3 6.79 1.71 -15.27
CA PRO A 3 6.92 3.01 -14.62
C PRO A 3 6.80 4.20 -15.59
N ARG A 4 6.93 3.98 -16.90
CA ARG A 4 6.86 5.03 -17.94
C ARG A 4 5.43 5.47 -18.22
N THR A 5 4.46 4.63 -17.88
CA THR A 5 3.05 4.88 -18.19
C THR A 5 2.30 5.27 -16.92
N SER A 6 1.72 6.48 -16.93
CA SER A 6 0.96 6.98 -15.78
C SER A 6 -0.19 6.06 -15.40
N ILE A 7 -0.86 5.46 -16.38
CA ILE A 7 -1.95 4.50 -16.18
C ILE A 7 -1.44 3.26 -15.41
N SER A 8 -0.30 2.65 -15.80
CA SER A 8 0.22 1.46 -15.10
C SER A 8 0.62 1.78 -13.66
N VAL A 9 1.22 2.95 -13.43
CA VAL A 9 1.56 3.41 -12.08
C VAL A 9 0.31 3.64 -11.23
N SER A 10 -0.70 4.34 -11.77
CA SER A 10 -1.97 4.59 -11.07
C SER A 10 -2.73 3.30 -10.78
N SER A 11 -2.77 2.34 -11.72
CA SER A 11 -3.37 1.03 -11.50
C SER A 11 -2.66 0.26 -10.39
N ALA A 12 -1.32 0.26 -10.36
CA ALA A 12 -0.56 -0.40 -9.32
C ALA A 12 -0.83 0.22 -7.93
N LEU A 13 -0.89 1.55 -7.82
CA LEU A 13 -1.27 2.24 -6.59
C LEU A 13 -2.70 1.87 -6.16
N ARG A 14 -3.64 1.84 -7.11
CA ARG A 14 -5.04 1.47 -6.84
C ARG A 14 -5.15 0.04 -6.33
N TYR A 15 -4.44 -0.91 -6.93
CA TYR A 15 -4.43 -2.31 -6.48
C TYR A 15 -3.77 -2.49 -5.11
N TRP A 16 -2.75 -1.70 -4.79
CA TRP A 16 -2.17 -1.67 -3.45
C TRP A 16 -3.21 -1.19 -2.42
N GLY A 17 -3.94 -0.12 -2.73
CA GLY A 17 -5.06 0.37 -1.91
C GLY A 17 -6.14 -0.69 -1.68
N CYS A 18 -6.63 -1.31 -2.76
CA CYS A 18 -7.65 -2.36 -2.70
C CYS A 18 -7.18 -3.55 -1.85
N THR A 19 -5.97 -4.04 -2.08
CA THR A 19 -5.41 -5.17 -1.30
C THR A 19 -5.30 -4.81 0.17
N THR A 20 -4.85 -3.59 0.49
CA THR A 20 -4.76 -3.09 1.87
C THR A 20 -6.14 -3.02 2.53
N GLN A 21 -7.17 -2.58 1.80
CA GLN A 21 -8.56 -2.57 2.28
C GLN A 21 -9.16 -3.97 2.44
N ALA A 22 -8.76 -4.93 1.63
CA ALA A 22 -9.13 -6.33 1.82
C ALA A 22 -8.41 -6.98 3.03
N GLY A 23 -7.49 -6.27 3.69
CA GLY A 23 -6.70 -6.78 4.81
C GLY A 23 -5.44 -7.54 4.39
N GLY A 24 -5.11 -7.55 3.09
CA GLY A 24 -3.87 -8.10 2.57
C GLY A 24 -2.67 -7.23 2.90
N GLN A 25 -1.50 -7.86 2.91
CA GLN A 25 -0.21 -7.21 3.14
C GLN A 25 0.58 -7.19 1.83
N ILE A 26 1.12 -6.02 1.49
CA ILE A 26 2.03 -5.84 0.35
C ILE A 26 3.40 -5.48 0.91
N CYS A 27 4.44 -6.20 0.50
CA CYS A 27 5.81 -6.03 1.00
C CYS A 27 6.73 -5.26 0.04
N GLY A 28 6.27 -5.01 -1.19
CA GLY A 28 7.03 -4.25 -2.17
C GLY A 28 6.34 -4.17 -3.53
N ALA A 29 6.92 -3.37 -4.40
CA ALA A 29 6.50 -3.24 -5.78
C ALA A 29 7.68 -3.56 -6.72
N PHE A 30 7.35 -4.03 -7.93
CA PHE A 30 8.31 -4.29 -8.99
C PHE A 30 7.92 -3.55 -10.26
N GLY A 31 8.83 -2.73 -10.79
CA GLY A 31 8.73 -2.11 -12.10
C GLY A 31 9.57 -2.84 -13.15
N TYR A 32 9.28 -2.67 -14.44
CA TYR A 32 10.18 -3.09 -15.52
C TYR A 32 10.97 -1.89 -16.03
N THR A 33 12.28 -2.03 -16.23
CA THR A 33 13.09 -0.97 -16.85
C THR A 33 14.31 -1.53 -17.56
N GLU A 34 14.76 -0.82 -18.60
CA GLU A 34 16.04 -1.06 -19.28
C GLU A 34 17.13 -0.12 -18.75
N ASP A 35 16.75 1.07 -18.25
CA ASP A 35 17.66 2.08 -17.70
C ASP A 35 16.98 2.90 -16.59
N PRO A 36 17.41 2.81 -15.32
CA PRO A 36 16.85 3.58 -14.21
C PRO A 36 17.21 5.07 -14.27
N SER A 37 16.52 5.83 -15.13
CA SER A 37 16.54 7.31 -15.21
C SER A 37 15.83 8.01 -14.03
N GLU A 38 15.92 9.34 -13.95
CA GLU A 38 15.32 10.20 -12.92
C GLU A 38 13.80 10.00 -12.72
N MET A 39 13.07 9.75 -13.81
CA MET A 39 11.63 9.41 -13.79
C MET A 39 11.32 8.22 -12.86
N HIS A 40 12.23 7.26 -12.72
CA HIS A 40 12.05 6.12 -11.82
C HIS A 40 12.11 6.51 -10.34
N ARG A 41 12.82 7.59 -9.99
CA ARG A 41 12.88 8.11 -8.60
C ARG A 41 11.57 8.75 -8.19
N GLU A 42 10.95 9.54 -9.07
CA GLU A 42 9.63 10.13 -8.81
C GLU A 42 8.56 9.05 -8.63
N VAL A 43 8.60 8.00 -9.46
CA VAL A 43 7.71 6.84 -9.31
C VAL A 43 7.96 6.15 -7.98
N ALA A 44 9.23 5.91 -7.59
CA ALA A 44 9.57 5.29 -6.31
C ALA A 44 9.01 6.06 -5.10
N GLN A 45 9.02 7.40 -5.14
CA GLN A 45 8.45 8.23 -4.07
C GLN A 45 6.94 8.01 -3.88
N LYS A 46 6.20 7.71 -4.97
CA LYS A 46 4.77 7.39 -4.90
C LYS A 46 4.49 6.08 -4.16
N PHE A 47 5.45 5.17 -4.11
CA PHE A 47 5.31 3.87 -3.45
C PHE A 47 5.80 3.85 -2.01
N VAL A 48 6.48 4.89 -1.50
CA VAL A 48 6.84 5.00 -0.07
C VAL A 48 5.59 4.75 0.79
N PRO A 49 5.65 3.89 1.83
CA PRO A 49 6.83 3.25 2.42
C PRO A 49 7.24 1.91 1.79
N LEU A 50 6.58 1.43 0.72
CA LEU A 50 7.01 0.21 0.03
C LEU A 50 8.33 0.42 -0.70
N SER A 51 9.16 -0.62 -0.65
CA SER A 51 10.33 -0.75 -1.51
C SER A 51 9.89 -0.97 -2.96
N LEU A 52 10.38 -0.13 -3.86
CA LEU A 52 10.23 -0.31 -5.30
C LEU A 52 11.56 -0.79 -5.89
N SER A 53 11.54 -1.96 -6.52
CA SER A 53 12.66 -2.52 -7.26
C SER A 53 12.33 -2.62 -8.74
N PHE A 54 13.35 -2.69 -9.60
CA PHE A 54 13.17 -2.86 -11.03
C PHE A 54 13.69 -4.21 -11.52
N LEU A 55 12.92 -4.80 -12.43
CA LEU A 55 13.24 -6.05 -13.12
C LEU A 55 13.63 -5.73 -14.56
N PRO A 56 14.58 -6.50 -15.15
CA PRO A 56 14.91 -6.37 -16.55
C PRO A 56 13.74 -6.82 -17.43
N PHE A 57 13.70 -6.36 -18.67
CA PHE A 57 12.81 -6.93 -19.67
C PHE A 57 13.28 -8.34 -20.03
N LEU A 58 12.35 -9.28 -20.01
CA LEU A 58 12.59 -10.64 -20.49
C LEU A 58 12.16 -10.73 -21.96
N PRO A 59 13.03 -11.23 -22.86
CA PRO A 59 12.64 -11.46 -24.24
C PRO A 59 11.49 -12.48 -24.29
N ASN A 60 10.55 -12.28 -25.22
CA ASN A 60 9.37 -13.13 -25.37
C ASN A 60 9.67 -14.44 -26.14
N ASP A 61 10.93 -14.67 -26.54
CA ASP A 61 11.35 -15.84 -27.30
C ASP A 61 11.61 -17.06 -26.41
N SER A 62 11.48 -18.24 -27.01
CA SER A 62 11.34 -19.55 -26.37
C SER A 62 12.54 -20.07 -25.57
N SER A 63 13.63 -19.30 -25.43
CA SER A 63 14.77 -19.66 -24.56
C SER A 63 15.22 -18.48 -23.69
N VAL A 64 14.38 -18.08 -22.74
CA VAL A 64 14.79 -17.15 -21.69
C VAL A 64 15.83 -17.83 -20.79
N ASP A 65 17.07 -17.32 -20.81
CA ASP A 65 18.12 -17.73 -19.89
C ASP A 65 17.86 -17.14 -18.49
N TRP A 66 17.08 -17.85 -17.69
CA TRP A 66 16.72 -17.45 -16.33
C TRP A 66 17.94 -17.25 -15.44
N SER A 67 19.00 -18.03 -15.62
CA SER A 67 20.24 -17.88 -14.84
C SER A 67 20.89 -16.52 -15.10
N ARG A 68 20.94 -16.09 -16.38
CA ARG A 68 21.41 -14.75 -16.76
C ARG A 68 20.47 -13.66 -16.25
N ALA A 69 19.15 -13.87 -16.34
CA ALA A 69 18.16 -12.88 -15.88
C ALA A 69 18.19 -12.68 -14.36
N LEU A 70 18.34 -13.76 -13.57
CA LEU A 70 18.47 -13.66 -12.11
C LEU A 70 19.82 -13.05 -11.70
N SER A 71 20.90 -13.37 -12.42
CA SER A 71 22.23 -12.83 -12.10
C SER A 71 22.32 -11.33 -12.39
N SER A 72 21.61 -10.82 -13.41
CA SER A 72 21.56 -9.39 -13.76
C SER A 72 20.73 -8.52 -12.82
N LEU A 73 19.92 -9.11 -11.93
CA LEU A 73 19.16 -8.35 -10.94
C LEU A 73 20.10 -7.58 -10.01
N SER A 74 19.71 -6.34 -9.70
CA SER A 74 20.40 -5.52 -8.70
C SER A 74 20.39 -6.19 -7.33
N GLN A 75 21.36 -5.85 -6.47
CA GLN A 75 21.43 -6.37 -5.11
C GLN A 75 20.16 -6.05 -4.32
N ASN A 76 19.65 -4.82 -4.42
CA ASN A 76 18.40 -4.40 -3.77
C ASN A 76 17.20 -5.24 -4.21
N THR A 77 17.11 -5.57 -5.49
CA THR A 77 16.02 -6.40 -6.04
C THR A 77 16.12 -7.84 -5.52
N LYS A 78 17.33 -8.40 -5.48
CA LYS A 78 17.58 -9.73 -4.90
C LYS A 78 17.22 -9.75 -3.41
N GLU A 79 17.57 -8.71 -2.66
CA GLU A 79 17.23 -8.59 -1.25
C GLU A 79 15.73 -8.46 -1.02
N GLN A 80 15.03 -7.64 -1.82
CA GLN A 80 13.57 -7.49 -1.72
C GLN A 80 12.83 -8.83 -2.00
N LEU A 81 13.32 -9.62 -2.97
CA LEU A 81 12.76 -10.96 -3.24
C LEU A 81 13.04 -11.96 -2.12
N ARG A 82 14.19 -11.85 -1.44
CA ARG A 82 14.57 -12.75 -0.33
C ARG A 82 13.93 -12.37 1.01
N ASN A 83 13.77 -11.07 1.25
CA ASN A 83 13.36 -10.49 2.53
C ASN A 83 11.89 -10.03 2.53
N ALA A 84 11.03 -10.72 1.77
CA ALA A 84 9.60 -10.38 1.63
C ALA A 84 8.83 -10.31 2.97
N SER A 85 9.42 -10.82 4.06
CA SER A 85 8.78 -10.94 5.38
C SER A 85 9.23 -9.91 6.42
N THR A 86 10.28 -9.11 6.18
CA THR A 86 10.96 -8.39 7.28
C THR A 86 10.36 -7.01 7.58
N TRP A 87 9.65 -6.39 6.64
CA TRP A 87 9.04 -5.07 6.86
C TRP A 87 7.65 -4.99 6.25
N VAL A 88 6.62 -5.19 7.09
CA VAL A 88 5.24 -4.95 6.70
C VAL A 88 4.76 -3.68 7.36
N TYR A 89 4.40 -2.69 6.54
CA TYR A 89 3.79 -1.46 7.04
C TYR A 89 2.37 -1.77 7.55
N PRO A 90 2.02 -1.41 8.79
CA PRO A 90 0.72 -1.76 9.36
C PRO A 90 -0.40 -1.05 8.58
N SER A 91 -1.40 -1.81 8.13
CA SER A 91 -2.58 -1.23 7.47
C SER A 91 -3.49 -0.46 8.43
N VAL A 92 -3.43 -0.80 9.72
CA VAL A 92 -4.18 -0.15 10.80
C VAL A 92 -3.29 -0.03 12.02
N SER A 93 -3.25 1.15 12.62
CA SER A 93 -2.57 1.43 13.89
C SER A 93 -3.55 2.04 14.88
N PHE A 94 -3.39 1.70 16.15
CA PHE A 94 -4.24 2.16 17.25
C PHE A 94 -3.40 2.94 18.25
N ASP A 95 -3.76 4.19 18.49
CA ASP A 95 -3.18 5.01 19.55
C ASP A 95 -4.21 5.18 20.66
N SER A 96 -4.03 4.45 21.76
CA SER A 96 -4.92 4.52 22.92
C SER A 96 -4.77 5.81 23.73
N VAL A 97 -3.61 6.47 23.68
CA VAL A 97 -3.36 7.71 24.42
C VAL A 97 -4.08 8.86 23.74
N GLN A 98 -3.95 8.96 22.42
CA GLN A 98 -4.64 9.98 21.62
C GLN A 98 -6.07 9.59 21.22
N LYS A 99 -6.52 8.38 21.60
CA LYS A 99 -7.78 7.77 21.14
C LYS A 99 -7.97 7.92 19.62
N SER A 100 -6.95 7.57 18.85
CA SER A 100 -6.97 7.69 17.41
C SER A 100 -6.68 6.37 16.69
N VAL A 101 -7.34 6.16 15.56
CA VAL A 101 -7.11 5.03 14.67
C VAL A 101 -6.58 5.56 13.36
N THR A 102 -5.43 5.05 12.93
CA THR A 102 -4.83 5.42 11.66
C THR A 102 -4.93 4.25 10.71
N LEU A 103 -5.63 4.43 9.59
CA LEU A 103 -5.70 3.46 8.51
C LEU A 103 -4.86 3.94 7.34
N PHE A 104 -3.93 3.10 6.91
CA PHE A 104 -3.14 3.38 5.73
C PHE A 104 -3.94 3.00 4.48
N MET A 105 -4.17 3.98 3.60
CA MET A 105 -5.08 3.90 2.46
C MET A 105 -4.40 4.47 1.20
N PRO A 106 -3.34 3.81 0.70
CA PRO A 106 -2.63 4.25 -0.50
C PRO A 106 -3.50 4.10 -1.73
N GLY A 107 -3.27 4.94 -2.75
CA GLY A 107 -3.94 4.80 -4.06
C GLY A 107 -5.43 5.16 -4.07
N PHE A 108 -5.91 5.86 -3.04
CA PHE A 108 -7.27 6.41 -2.98
C PHE A 108 -7.23 7.92 -2.80
N ASP A 109 -8.17 8.60 -3.44
CA ASP A 109 -8.49 9.99 -3.14
C ASP A 109 -9.49 10.09 -1.99
N LYS A 110 -9.46 11.22 -1.26
CA LYS A 110 -10.35 11.48 -0.11
C LYS A 110 -11.83 11.27 -0.47
N SER A 111 -12.24 11.63 -1.68
CA SER A 111 -13.62 11.51 -2.17
C SER A 111 -14.09 10.07 -2.34
N GLU A 112 -13.18 9.11 -2.47
CA GLU A 112 -13.50 7.70 -2.65
C GLU A 112 -13.71 6.97 -1.30
N ILE A 113 -13.35 7.62 -0.19
CA ILE A 113 -13.31 6.99 1.13
C ILE A 113 -14.58 7.34 1.90
N LYS A 114 -15.35 6.32 2.28
CA LYS A 114 -16.51 6.47 3.16
C LYS A 114 -16.21 5.81 4.50
N LEU A 115 -16.56 6.52 5.58
CA LEU A 115 -16.39 6.07 6.95
C LEU A 115 -17.74 6.03 7.65
N TYR A 116 -18.05 4.89 8.25
CA TYR A 116 -19.24 4.72 9.08
C TYR A 116 -18.83 4.16 10.43
N GLN A 117 -19.63 4.48 11.45
CA GLN A 117 -19.47 3.94 12.79
C GLN A 117 -20.64 3.01 13.11
N TYR A 118 -20.35 1.80 13.58
CA TYR A 118 -21.35 0.78 13.89
C TYR A 118 -21.28 0.32 15.35
N ARG A 119 -22.29 -0.47 15.75
CA ARG A 119 -22.35 -1.20 17.03
C ARG A 119 -22.03 -0.34 18.25
N GLY A 120 -22.67 0.83 18.33
CA GLY A 120 -22.51 1.75 19.46
C GLY A 120 -21.12 2.37 19.59
N GLY A 121 -20.31 2.34 18.54
CA GLY A 121 -18.95 2.91 18.54
C GLY A 121 -17.84 1.91 18.88
N SER A 122 -18.12 0.61 18.76
CA SER A 122 -17.12 -0.46 18.89
C SER A 122 -16.45 -0.83 17.56
N GLU A 123 -17.03 -0.42 16.43
CA GLU A 123 -16.55 -0.79 15.09
C GLU A 123 -16.58 0.41 14.13
N LEU A 124 -15.56 0.48 13.27
CA LEU A 124 -15.51 1.38 12.12
C LEU A 124 -15.68 0.55 10.84
N LEU A 125 -16.58 0.95 9.95
CA LEU A 125 -16.66 0.41 8.59
C LEU A 125 -16.07 1.43 7.63
N ILE A 126 -15.09 0.99 6.84
CA ILE A 126 -14.49 1.78 5.78
C ILE A 126 -14.88 1.17 4.45
N GLU A 127 -15.39 2.01 3.54
CA GLU A 127 -15.62 1.64 2.15
C GLU A 127 -14.66 2.45 1.26
N ALA A 128 -13.85 1.74 0.48
CA ALA A 128 -13.00 2.34 -0.55
C ALA A 128 -12.61 1.26 -1.56
N GLY A 129 -12.54 1.63 -2.84
CA GLY A 129 -12.11 0.72 -3.91
C GLY A 129 -12.93 -0.55 -4.07
N ASP A 130 -14.25 -0.42 -3.92
CA ASP A 130 -15.22 -1.53 -3.93
C ASP A 130 -14.97 -2.58 -2.83
N GLN A 131 -14.17 -2.24 -1.82
CA GLN A 131 -13.93 -3.05 -0.63
C GLN A 131 -14.62 -2.44 0.59
N ARG A 132 -15.06 -3.31 1.50
CA ARG A 132 -15.66 -2.96 2.78
C ARG A 132 -14.88 -3.61 3.90
N ARG A 133 -14.24 -2.81 4.74
CA ARG A 133 -13.42 -3.31 5.85
C ARG A 133 -13.99 -2.88 7.19
N VAL A 134 -14.28 -3.85 8.05
CA VAL A 134 -14.65 -3.59 9.45
C VAL A 134 -13.40 -3.61 10.31
N ILE A 135 -13.17 -2.52 11.05
CA ILE A 135 -12.11 -2.40 12.06
C ILE A 135 -12.76 -2.41 13.44
N LYS A 136 -12.44 -3.44 14.22
CA LYS A 136 -12.86 -3.54 15.61
C LYS A 136 -11.97 -2.68 16.50
N LEU A 137 -12.59 -1.83 17.30
CA LEU A 137 -11.89 -0.95 18.22
C LEU A 137 -11.58 -1.69 19.53
N PRO A 138 -10.34 -1.58 20.07
CA PRO A 138 -10.02 -2.05 21.41
C PRO A 138 -10.97 -1.44 22.44
N LEU A 139 -11.32 -2.20 23.49
CA LEU A 139 -12.29 -1.77 24.52
C LEU A 139 -11.95 -0.39 25.11
N THR A 140 -10.66 -0.11 25.31
CA THR A 140 -10.14 1.17 25.84
C THR A 140 -10.38 2.38 24.93
N MET A 141 -10.66 2.14 23.65
CA MET A 141 -10.84 3.16 22.62
C MET A 141 -12.26 3.20 22.05
N GLN A 142 -13.18 2.36 22.52
CA GLN A 142 -14.56 2.39 22.04
C GLN A 142 -15.22 3.69 22.48
N GLY A 143 -16.02 4.27 21.60
CA GLY A 143 -16.58 5.60 21.82
C GLY A 143 -17.11 6.21 20.53
N LYS A 144 -17.55 7.47 20.58
CA LYS A 144 -18.13 8.14 19.41
C LYS A 144 -17.01 8.72 18.53
N VAL A 145 -17.11 8.56 17.21
CA VAL A 145 -16.20 9.26 16.29
C VAL A 145 -16.39 10.76 16.45
N GLN A 146 -15.32 11.47 16.79
CA GLN A 146 -15.29 12.93 16.88
C GLN A 146 -15.07 13.55 15.50
N GLY A 147 -14.25 12.90 14.67
CA GLY A 147 -13.94 13.35 13.33
C GLY A 147 -12.92 12.44 12.65
N ALA A 148 -12.69 12.70 11.37
CA ALA A 148 -11.67 12.02 10.60
C ALA A 148 -10.98 12.99 9.63
N LYS A 149 -9.69 12.77 9.39
CA LYS A 149 -8.90 13.52 8.40
C LYS A 149 -8.15 12.54 7.49
N PHE A 150 -8.02 12.92 6.23
CA PHE A 150 -7.18 12.20 5.27
C PHE A 150 -5.93 13.03 4.99
N VAL A 151 -4.76 12.49 5.35
CA VAL A 151 -3.46 13.17 5.22
C VAL A 151 -2.38 12.12 4.98
N ASP A 152 -1.44 12.40 4.07
CA ASP A 152 -0.32 11.51 3.76
C ASP A 152 -0.71 10.05 3.45
N ARG A 153 -1.82 9.86 2.73
CA ARG A 153 -2.45 8.55 2.43
C ARG A 153 -2.95 7.79 3.65
N ASN A 154 -3.17 8.48 4.76
CA ASN A 154 -3.71 7.91 5.99
C ASN A 154 -5.07 8.53 6.31
N LEU A 155 -6.05 7.68 6.62
CA LEU A 155 -7.28 8.08 7.28
C LEU A 155 -7.06 8.03 8.79
N VAL A 156 -6.98 9.19 9.42
CA VAL A 156 -6.84 9.32 10.87
C VAL A 156 -8.21 9.63 11.46
N VAL A 157 -8.74 8.71 12.27
CA VAL A 157 -10.05 8.80 12.93
C VAL A 157 -9.84 9.07 14.41
N SER A 158 -10.42 10.15 14.92
CA SER A 158 -10.39 10.51 16.34
C SER A 158 -11.65 10.03 17.04
N ILE A 159 -11.49 9.41 18.21
CA ILE A 159 -12.57 8.81 18.99
C ILE A 159 -12.64 9.51 20.36
N ARG A 160 -13.87 9.74 20.84
CA ARG A 160 -14.15 10.33 22.14
C ARG A 160 -14.48 9.27 23.18
#